data_AF-A0A8J7T222-F1
#
_entry.id   AF-A0A8J7T222-F1
#
_cell.length_a   1.000
_cell.length_b   1.000
_cell.length_c   1.000
_cell.angle_alpha   90.00
_cell.angle_beta   90.00
_cell.angle_gamma   90.00
#
_symmetry.space_group_name_H-M   'P 1'
#
loop_
_entity.id
_entity.type
_entity.pdbx_description
1 polymer ?
#
loop_
_entity_poly.entity_id
_entity_poly.type
_entity_poly.pdbx_seq_one_letter_code
_entity_poly.pdbx_strand_id
1 'polypeptide(L)'
;LPVDCAIIPIRKLSDAASSRRAVRERAIEQGMKPEWAPGGLWKTDDLEAQEPVLAVQLYLMLEALVAADVPTTLVSFPRHAKDSDYFVRKIGPVLDERFGVTAGALRAAHAAETRTDYIGSYS
;
A
#
# COMPACT_ATOMS: atom_id res chain seq x y z
N LEU A 1 12.05 -13.00 -13.69
CA LEU A 1 10.99 -13.97 -13.34
C LEU A 1 9.65 -13.29 -13.58
N PRO A 2 8.64 -13.98 -14.13
CA PRO A 2 7.28 -13.44 -14.22
C PRO A 2 6.71 -13.19 -12.82
N VAL A 3 5.72 -12.28 -12.71
CA VAL A 3 5.02 -12.00 -11.46
C VAL A 3 3.90 -13.01 -11.28
N ASP A 4 3.95 -13.83 -10.23
CA ASP A 4 2.97 -14.91 -10.04
C ASP A 4 1.64 -14.46 -9.43
N CYS A 5 1.65 -13.37 -8.65
CA CYS A 5 0.46 -12.69 -8.11
C CYS A 5 0.79 -11.27 -7.64
N ALA A 6 -0.24 -10.41 -7.58
CA ALA A 6 -0.14 -9.05 -7.05
C ALA A 6 -1.11 -8.86 -5.87
N ILE A 7 -0.59 -8.44 -4.72
CA ILE A 7 -1.39 -8.03 -3.56
C ILE A 7 -1.30 -6.51 -3.45
N ILE A 8 -2.43 -5.83 -3.61
CA ILE A 8 -2.46 -4.37 -3.80
C ILE A 8 -3.27 -3.71 -2.68
N PRO A 9 -2.61 -2.96 -1.78
CA PRO A 9 -3.29 -2.08 -0.85
C PRO A 9 -4.03 -0.93 -1.54
N ILE A 10 -5.31 -0.78 -1.24
CA ILE A 10 -6.16 0.32 -1.71
C ILE A 10 -6.65 1.12 -0.51
N ARG A 11 -6.55 2.44 -0.60
CA ARG A 11 -7.12 3.41 0.36
C ARG A 11 -7.73 4.58 -0.40
N LYS A 12 -8.48 5.45 0.29
CA LYS A 12 -8.99 6.68 -0.31
C LYS A 12 -7.84 7.50 -0.87
N LEU A 13 -8.03 8.06 -2.06
CA LEU A 13 -7.00 8.88 -2.73
C LEU A 13 -6.65 10.12 -1.90
N SER A 14 -7.65 10.75 -1.28
CA SER A 14 -7.48 11.86 -0.33
C SER A 14 -6.51 11.52 0.80
N ASP A 15 -6.74 10.41 1.49
CA ASP A 15 -5.92 9.95 2.61
C ASP A 15 -4.51 9.57 2.11
N ALA A 16 -4.43 9.09 0.87
CA ALA A 16 -3.16 8.80 0.22
C ALA A 16 -2.35 10.04 -0.11
N ALA A 17 -3.02 11.07 -0.60
CA ALA A 17 -2.39 12.33 -0.93
C ALA A 17 -1.93 13.05 0.35
N SER A 18 -2.81 13.20 1.33
CA SER A 18 -2.50 13.82 2.63
C SER A 18 -1.33 13.16 3.34
N SER A 19 -1.25 11.82 3.29
CA SER A 19 -0.11 11.07 3.81
C SER A 19 1.21 11.41 3.12
N ARG A 20 1.21 11.59 1.80
CA ARG A 20 2.43 11.97 1.04
C ARG A 20 2.84 13.41 1.30
N ARG A 21 1.87 14.32 1.49
CA ARG A 21 2.13 15.71 1.91
C ARG A 21 2.81 15.74 3.29
N ALA A 22 2.25 15.03 4.27
CA ALA A 22 2.82 14.95 5.62
C ALA A 22 4.24 14.34 5.64
N VAL A 23 4.53 13.34 4.80
CA VAL A 23 5.90 12.79 4.68
C VAL A 23 6.87 13.84 4.13
N ARG A 24 6.43 14.64 3.15
CA ARG A 24 7.23 15.74 2.61
C ARG A 24 7.49 16.84 3.63
N GLU A 25 6.46 17.24 4.38
CA GLU A 25 6.58 18.26 5.44
C GLU A 25 7.58 17.84 6.51
N ARG A 26 7.47 16.59 7.01
CA ARG A 26 8.44 16.05 7.98
C ARG A 26 9.87 16.01 7.43
N ALA A 27 10.05 15.69 6.16
CA ALA A 27 11.38 15.71 5.54
C ALA A 27 11.97 17.13 5.50
N ILE A 28 11.15 18.14 5.18
CA ILE A 28 11.56 19.55 5.21
C ILE A 28 11.95 19.97 6.64
N GLU A 29 11.13 19.63 7.63
CA GLU A 29 11.40 19.92 9.04
C GLU A 29 12.71 19.28 9.54
N GLN A 30 13.05 18.11 9.00
CA GLN A 30 14.30 17.41 9.30
C GLN A 30 15.50 17.91 8.49
N GLY A 31 15.34 18.98 7.71
CA GLY A 31 16.39 19.55 6.85
C GLY A 31 16.76 18.67 5.66
N MET A 32 15.95 17.66 5.34
CA MET A 32 16.13 16.83 4.15
C MET A 32 15.54 17.52 2.93
N LYS A 33 16.16 17.28 1.77
CA LYS A 33 15.58 17.70 0.50
C LYS A 33 14.28 16.94 0.25
N PRO A 34 13.16 17.63 -0.06
CA PRO A 34 11.86 17.00 -0.32
C PRO A 34 11.90 15.91 -1.38
N GLU A 35 12.73 16.08 -2.42
CA GLU A 35 12.92 15.10 -3.49
C GLU A 35 13.57 13.79 -3.03
N TRP A 36 14.18 13.75 -1.85
CA TRP A 36 14.89 12.60 -1.31
C TRP A 36 14.11 11.87 -0.21
N ALA A 37 12.93 12.36 0.15
CA ALA A 37 12.07 11.75 1.16
C ALA A 37 11.45 10.43 0.63
N PRO A 38 11.79 9.25 1.20
CA PRO A 38 11.17 7.99 0.82
C PRO A 38 9.66 8.06 1.09
N GLY A 39 8.85 7.96 0.03
CA GLY A 39 7.38 8.10 0.14
C GLY A 39 6.82 9.52 -0.04
N GLY A 40 7.65 10.49 -0.46
CA GLY A 40 7.22 11.85 -0.79
C GLY A 40 6.33 11.98 -2.04
N LEU A 41 6.19 13.21 -2.55
CA LEU A 41 5.48 13.51 -3.80
C LEU A 41 6.07 12.70 -4.95
N TRP A 42 5.23 11.92 -5.64
CA TRP A 42 5.63 11.19 -6.83
C TRP A 42 5.32 12.07 -8.05
N LYS A 43 6.34 12.43 -8.84
CA LYS A 43 6.20 12.95 -10.22
C LYS A 43 5.43 14.28 -10.38
N THR A 44 5.25 15.07 -9.33
CA THR A 44 4.64 16.39 -9.44
C THR A 44 5.14 17.32 -8.34
N ASP A 45 5.39 18.58 -8.70
CA ASP A 45 5.62 19.69 -7.76
C ASP A 45 4.29 20.33 -7.30
N ASP A 46 3.19 19.96 -7.93
CA ASP A 46 1.84 20.43 -7.64
C ASP A 46 1.14 19.50 -6.63
N LEU A 47 0.87 20.05 -5.45
CA LEU A 47 0.21 19.39 -4.32
C LEU A 47 -1.29 19.13 -4.58
N GLU A 48 -1.93 19.87 -5.49
CA GLU A 48 -3.35 19.71 -5.84
C GLU A 48 -3.56 18.59 -6.88
N ALA A 49 -2.53 18.24 -7.65
CA ALA A 49 -2.60 17.21 -8.69
C ALA A 49 -2.36 15.76 -8.21
N GLN A 50 -2.10 15.54 -6.91
CA GLN A 50 -1.70 14.21 -6.42
C GLN A 50 -2.78 13.13 -6.57
N GLU A 51 -4.05 13.45 -6.32
CA GLU A 51 -5.12 12.45 -6.40
C GLU A 51 -5.32 11.93 -7.84
N PRO A 52 -5.44 12.79 -8.87
CA PRO A 52 -5.46 12.35 -10.26
C PRO A 52 -4.23 11.52 -10.65
N VAL A 53 -3.03 11.94 -10.22
CA VAL A 53 -1.79 11.19 -10.51
C VAL A 53 -1.85 9.80 -9.89
N LEU A 54 -2.27 9.68 -8.63
CA LEU A 54 -2.40 8.38 -7.96
C LEU A 54 -3.46 7.49 -8.62
N ALA A 55 -4.58 8.08 -9.06
CA ALA A 55 -5.62 7.36 -9.80
C ALA A 55 -5.10 6.82 -11.14
N VAL A 56 -4.38 7.66 -11.91
CA VAL A 56 -3.78 7.26 -13.19
C VAL A 56 -2.74 6.16 -12.98
N GLN A 57 -1.86 6.28 -11.99
CA GLN A 57 -0.87 5.24 -11.70
C GLN A 57 -1.53 3.92 -11.28
N LEU A 58 -2.58 3.97 -10.46
CA LEU A 58 -3.34 2.78 -10.09
C LEU A 58 -3.98 2.13 -11.33
N TYR A 59 -4.60 2.92 -12.20
CA TYR A 59 -5.21 2.43 -13.43
C TYR A 59 -4.19 1.76 -14.35
N LEU A 60 -3.07 2.43 -14.63
CA LEU A 60 -2.01 1.89 -15.50
C LEU A 60 -1.41 0.60 -14.93
N MET A 61 -1.23 0.50 -13.61
CA MET A 61 -0.76 -0.72 -12.97
C MET A 61 -1.77 -1.86 -13.11
N LEU A 62 -3.06 -1.60 -12.86
CA LEU A 62 -4.09 -2.63 -12.98
C LEU A 62 -4.25 -3.10 -14.43
N GLU A 63 -4.21 -2.19 -15.39
CA GLU A 63 -4.26 -2.51 -16.82
C GLU A 63 -3.09 -3.43 -17.21
N ALA A 64 -1.86 -3.10 -16.81
CA ALA A 64 -0.70 -3.93 -17.09
C ALA A 64 -0.78 -5.33 -16.43
N LEU A 65 -1.29 -5.42 -15.20
CA LEU A 65 -1.48 -6.70 -14.51
C LEU A 65 -2.53 -7.58 -15.20
N VAL A 66 -3.61 -6.96 -15.69
CA VAL A 66 -4.66 -7.66 -16.44
C VAL A 66 -4.12 -8.12 -17.80
N ALA A 67 -3.39 -7.28 -18.53
CA ALA A 67 -2.81 -7.63 -19.82
C ALA A 67 -1.79 -8.79 -19.73
N ALA A 68 -1.19 -8.98 -18.55
CA ALA A 68 -0.25 -10.06 -18.26
C ALA A 68 -0.89 -11.26 -17.55
N ASP A 69 -2.22 -11.31 -17.44
CA ASP A 69 -2.98 -12.37 -16.74
C ASP A 69 -2.51 -12.63 -15.31
N VAL A 70 -2.06 -11.59 -14.59
CA VAL A 70 -1.55 -11.71 -13.21
C VAL A 70 -2.69 -11.71 -12.20
N PRO A 71 -2.85 -12.79 -11.38
CA PRO A 71 -3.86 -12.83 -10.34
C PRO A 71 -3.67 -11.71 -9.33
N THR A 72 -4.73 -10.92 -9.11
CA THR A 72 -4.66 -9.71 -8.29
C THR A 72 -5.61 -9.77 -7.10
N THR A 73 -5.11 -9.47 -5.90
CA THR A 73 -5.88 -9.36 -4.66
C THR A 73 -5.83 -7.94 -4.13
N LEU A 74 -6.95 -7.23 -4.20
CA LEU A 74 -7.08 -5.90 -3.61
C LEU A 74 -7.41 -6.00 -2.11
N VAL A 75 -6.69 -5.24 -1.28
CA VAL A 75 -6.87 -5.19 0.17
C VAL A 75 -7.05 -3.75 0.67
N SER A 76 -8.03 -3.51 1.54
CA SER A 76 -8.21 -2.19 2.13
C SER A 76 -7.08 -1.84 3.08
N PHE A 77 -6.50 -0.64 2.96
CA PHE A 77 -5.59 -0.04 3.94
C PHE A 77 -6.30 1.13 4.64
N PRO A 78 -6.12 1.31 5.97
CA PRO A 78 -5.24 0.55 6.86
C PRO A 78 -5.83 -0.74 7.41
N ARG A 79 -7.02 -1.15 6.97
CA ARG A 79 -7.72 -2.31 7.54
C ARG A 79 -6.86 -3.57 7.54
N HIS A 80 -6.22 -3.94 6.45
CA HIS A 80 -5.38 -5.15 6.40
C HIS A 80 -4.19 -5.13 7.35
N ALA A 81 -3.73 -3.94 7.77
CA ALA A 81 -2.69 -3.80 8.77
C ALA A 81 -3.28 -3.87 10.19
N LYS A 82 -4.49 -3.38 10.42
CA LYS A 82 -5.09 -3.30 11.77
C LYS A 82 -5.96 -4.49 12.17
N ASP A 83 -6.46 -5.25 11.19
CA ASP A 83 -7.44 -6.31 11.36
C ASP A 83 -6.83 -7.63 10.85
N SER A 84 -6.32 -8.45 11.79
CA SER A 84 -5.64 -9.71 11.47
C SER A 84 -6.60 -10.75 10.87
N ASP A 85 -7.87 -10.73 11.26
CA ASP A 85 -8.92 -11.57 10.65
C ASP A 85 -9.14 -11.19 9.19
N TYR A 86 -9.21 -9.89 8.89
CA TYR A 86 -9.29 -9.41 7.52
C TYR A 86 -8.05 -9.79 6.71
N PHE A 87 -6.85 -9.65 7.27
CA PHE A 87 -5.60 -10.05 6.63
C PHE A 87 -5.64 -11.53 6.24
N VAL A 88 -5.92 -12.42 7.19
CA VAL A 88 -6.01 -13.86 6.95
C VAL A 88 -7.09 -14.19 5.92
N ARG A 89 -8.29 -13.59 6.03
CA ARG A 89 -9.37 -13.87 5.09
C ARG A 89 -9.04 -13.46 3.65
N LYS A 90 -8.28 -12.37 3.44
CA LYS A 90 -8.00 -11.83 2.11
C LYS A 90 -6.71 -12.38 1.49
N ILE A 91 -5.66 -12.52 2.29
CA ILE A 91 -4.33 -12.92 1.82
C ILE A 91 -4.09 -14.42 2.05
N GLY A 92 -4.74 -14.99 3.07
CA GLY A 92 -4.56 -16.39 3.45
C GLY A 92 -4.79 -17.38 2.31
N PRO A 93 -5.89 -17.32 1.54
CA PRO A 93 -6.10 -18.24 0.43
C PRO A 93 -4.95 -18.22 -0.59
N VAL A 94 -4.40 -17.04 -0.90
CA VAL A 94 -3.29 -16.89 -1.86
C VAL A 94 -2.01 -17.51 -1.32
N LEU A 95 -1.71 -17.32 -0.03
CA LEU A 95 -0.48 -17.83 0.58
C LEU A 95 -0.57 -19.31 0.96
N ASP A 96 -1.75 -19.80 1.32
CA ASP A 96 -1.98 -21.21 1.60
C ASP A 96 -1.87 -22.04 0.33
N GLU A 97 -2.57 -21.65 -0.74
CA GLU A 97 -2.53 -22.35 -2.03
C GLU A 97 -1.11 -22.44 -2.60
N ARG A 98 -0.30 -21.39 -2.43
CA ARG A 98 1.03 -21.27 -3.07
C ARG A 98 2.18 -21.75 -2.20
N PHE A 99 2.06 -21.59 -0.88
CA PHE A 99 3.17 -21.79 0.06
C PHE A 99 2.80 -22.64 1.28
N GLY A 100 1.55 -23.12 1.39
CA GLY A 100 1.07 -23.93 2.51
C GLY A 100 1.08 -23.19 3.85
N VAL A 101 0.96 -21.86 3.83
CA VAL A 101 1.05 -21.05 5.05
C VAL A 101 -0.29 -21.08 5.79
N THR A 102 -0.25 -21.63 7.00
CA THR A 102 -1.44 -21.74 7.86
C THR A 102 -1.95 -20.38 8.35
N ALA A 103 -3.25 -20.29 8.61
CA ALA A 103 -3.86 -19.12 9.23
C ALA A 103 -3.19 -18.70 10.55
N GLY A 104 -2.73 -19.67 11.37
CA GLY A 104 -2.02 -19.39 12.61
C GLY A 104 -0.67 -18.71 12.37
N ALA A 105 0.11 -19.20 11.40
CA ALA A 105 1.38 -18.59 11.00
C ALA A 105 1.17 -17.17 10.45
N LEU A 106 0.12 -16.95 9.66
CA LEU A 106 -0.24 -15.63 9.14
C LEU A 106 -0.59 -14.63 10.23
N ARG A 107 -1.33 -15.04 11.27
CA ARG A 107 -1.64 -14.18 12.41
C ARG A 107 -0.39 -13.81 13.20
N ALA A 108 0.49 -14.79 13.43
CA ALA A 108 1.75 -14.56 14.13
C ALA A 108 2.63 -13.56 13.36
N ALA A 109 2.78 -13.75 12.04
CA ALA A 109 3.51 -12.83 11.17
C ALA A 109 2.88 -11.44 11.14
N HIS A 110 1.55 -11.34 11.05
CA HIS A 110 0.84 -10.07 11.08
C HIS A 110 1.10 -9.29 12.37
N ALA A 111 1.07 -9.97 13.51
CA ALA A 111 1.37 -9.37 14.81
C ALA A 111 2.83 -8.94 14.94
N ALA A 112 3.77 -9.69 14.37
CA ALA A 112 5.20 -9.40 14.46
C ALA A 112 5.64 -8.25 13.54
N GLU A 113 5.10 -8.18 12.32
CA GLU A 113 5.59 -7.30 11.27
C GLU A 113 4.82 -5.98 11.15
N THR A 114 3.58 -5.92 11.68
CA THR A 114 2.77 -4.73 11.52
C THR A 114 3.19 -3.63 12.49
N ARG A 115 3.76 -2.55 11.94
CA ARG A 115 4.04 -1.30 12.66
C ARG A 115 2.90 -0.30 12.54
N THR A 116 1.85 -0.53 13.33
CA THR A 116 0.61 0.29 13.28
C THR A 116 0.81 1.74 13.72
N ASP A 117 1.86 2.01 14.47
CA ASP A 117 2.33 3.34 14.90
C ASP A 117 2.76 4.24 13.73
N TYR A 118 3.14 3.66 12.59
CA TYR A 118 3.46 4.40 11.36
C TYR A 118 2.22 4.73 10.51
N ILE A 119 1.05 4.22 10.89
CA ILE A 119 -0.21 4.47 10.18
C ILE A 119 -0.81 5.78 10.69
N GLY A 120 -0.45 6.88 10.03
CA GLY A 120 -1.00 8.20 10.34
C GLY A 120 -2.52 8.28 10.16
N SER A 121 -3.16 9.05 11.05
CA SER A 121 -4.57 9.46 10.95
C SER A 121 -4.62 10.67 10.01
N TYR A 122 -4.87 10.44 8.73
CA TYR A 122 -5.08 11.52 7.76
C TYR A 122 -6.59 11.67 7.61
N SER A 123 -7.14 12.67 8.30
CA SER A 123 -8.57 13.04 8.29
C SER A 123 -8.81 14.22 7.39
#